data_AF-A0A6P4JT91-F1
#
_entry.id   AF-A0A6P4JT91-F1
#
_cell.length_a   1.000
_cell.length_b   1.000
_cell.length_c   1.000
_cell.angle_alpha   90.00
_cell.angle_beta   90.00
_cell.angle_gamma   90.00
#
_symmetry.space_group_name_H-M   'P 1'
#
loop_
_entity.id
_entity.type
_entity.pdbx_description
1 polymer ?
#
loop_
_entity_poly.entity_id
_entity_poly.type
_entity_poly.pdbx_seq_one_letter_code
_entity_poly.pdbx_strand_id
1 'polypeptide(L)'
;MSGRLNQQHAAYAQRMEQENNRVQATQALNSYYSHWGKVTSRFENWTNKEYYEKADQKLQSSREQKEKQTALSDRQSRLRQLLALENEGYDTEMQRRRRPREPGGGDLQMLDRVNQSLKEQEQLRRKLEMEAKLYGRWRHGVDDEKLLYQSKSDHEVLAKLNWLDRQIENQQQREEQQALAAERQLQLQQEINRTEQAQKERQQIREQQLRELRALQESHMSELRLRQQEAEKLKEEEQQFRVFLGELDKEKELLEESTALVLRRADAGHAFNLKKIKVYIRQRSEASRKQISLCINLLQRMANYVVKAEELQTLLAKYRSDLESEELACTQIETMYESEAKYNLQRCEETWREQHLQRYAELSKLIEQEKVAMGGLLQENVSQQQAVVELRTQHLTGIEQANKQLEQFNEEQPEIPAPSVADLKETESQSAISEEDALPKVSNSFSNLNLDVWQDMPPTRSEIDSQRLTKTRSLNVVTAETAAPPKFARKRVAWT
;
A
#
# COMPACT_ATOMS: atom_id res chain seq x y z
N MET A 1 28.93 -40.64 -29.88
CA MET A 1 29.53 -39.53 -29.10
C MET A 1 28.49 -38.70 -28.33
N SER A 2 27.31 -38.37 -28.89
CA SER A 2 26.28 -37.53 -28.24
C SER A 2 25.68 -38.07 -26.92
N GLY A 3 25.44 -39.38 -26.80
CA GLY A 3 24.83 -39.96 -25.59
C GLY A 3 25.65 -39.84 -24.29
N ARG A 4 26.99 -39.80 -24.40
CA ARG A 4 27.88 -39.67 -23.22
C ARG A 4 27.90 -38.25 -22.67
N LEU A 5 27.77 -37.25 -23.54
CA LEU A 5 27.66 -35.85 -23.15
C LEU A 5 26.33 -35.58 -22.44
N ASN A 6 25.23 -36.12 -22.95
CA ASN A 6 23.92 -36.01 -22.30
C ASN A 6 23.89 -36.69 -20.93
N GLN A 7 24.55 -37.83 -20.76
CA GLN A 7 24.69 -38.46 -19.44
C GLN A 7 25.51 -37.61 -18.47
N GLN A 8 26.56 -36.94 -18.93
CA GLN A 8 27.34 -36.03 -18.10
C GLN A 8 26.55 -34.78 -17.69
N HIS A 9 25.76 -34.20 -18.61
CA HIS A 9 24.87 -33.09 -18.29
C HIS A 9 23.77 -33.48 -17.31
N ALA A 10 23.16 -34.66 -17.46
CA ALA A 10 22.16 -35.17 -16.53
C ALA A 10 22.75 -35.42 -15.13
N ALA A 11 23.94 -36.01 -15.05
CA ALA A 11 24.62 -36.23 -13.76
C ALA A 11 25.02 -34.91 -13.08
N TYR A 12 25.42 -33.90 -13.86
CA TYR A 12 25.70 -32.56 -13.33
C TYR A 12 24.42 -31.88 -12.82
N ALA A 13 23.32 -31.96 -13.57
CA ALA A 13 22.03 -31.42 -13.15
C ALA A 13 21.54 -32.07 -11.84
N GLN A 14 21.68 -33.40 -11.70
CA GLN A 14 21.33 -34.10 -10.46
C GLN A 14 22.19 -33.67 -9.27
N ARG A 15 23.50 -33.41 -9.48
CA ARG A 15 24.37 -32.88 -8.40
C ARG A 15 23.96 -31.47 -7.99
N MET A 16 23.69 -30.60 -8.96
CA MET A 16 23.21 -29.24 -8.70
C MET A 16 21.86 -29.24 -7.98
N GLU A 17 20.96 -30.16 -8.35
CA GLU A 17 19.66 -30.34 -7.69
C GLU A 17 19.82 -30.83 -6.24
N GLN A 18 20.71 -31.79 -5.98
CA GLN A 18 21.01 -32.26 -4.63
C GLN A 18 21.63 -31.17 -3.76
N GLU A 19 22.55 -30.37 -4.31
CA GLU A 19 23.14 -29.24 -3.61
C GLU A 19 22.11 -28.15 -3.30
N ASN A 20 21.24 -27.82 -4.27
CA ASN A 20 20.15 -26.87 -4.07
C ASN A 20 19.18 -27.35 -2.99
N ASN A 21 18.79 -28.63 -3.01
CA ASN A 21 17.92 -29.21 -1.98
C ASN A 21 18.55 -29.15 -0.59
N ARG A 22 19.86 -29.39 -0.48
CA ARG A 22 20.60 -29.25 0.78
C ARG A 22 20.62 -27.80 1.26
N VAL A 23 20.87 -26.84 0.36
CA VAL A 23 20.85 -25.40 0.69
C VAL A 23 19.46 -24.99 1.16
N GLN A 24 18.40 -25.39 0.46
CA GLN A 24 17.03 -25.09 0.85
C GLN A 24 16.67 -25.67 2.22
N ALA A 25 17.07 -26.91 2.52
CA ALA A 25 16.85 -27.51 3.83
C ALA A 25 17.57 -26.73 4.95
N THR A 26 18.82 -26.30 4.72
CA THR A 26 19.55 -25.48 5.69
C THR A 26 18.96 -24.07 5.85
N GLN A 27 18.46 -23.47 4.78
CA GLN A 27 17.80 -22.16 4.82
C GLN A 27 16.45 -22.24 5.56
N ALA A 28 15.67 -23.30 5.36
CA ALA A 28 14.44 -23.54 6.08
C ALA A 28 14.69 -23.69 7.60
N LEU A 29 15.73 -24.46 7.96
CA LEU A 29 16.13 -24.65 9.35
C LEU A 29 16.64 -23.35 9.99
N ASN A 30 17.46 -22.58 9.28
CA ASN A 30 17.89 -21.25 9.74
C ASN A 30 16.72 -20.27 9.89
N SER A 31 15.76 -20.31 8.96
CA SER A 31 14.56 -19.48 9.02
C SER A 31 13.70 -19.83 10.23
N TYR A 32 13.57 -21.13 10.53
CA TYR A 32 12.89 -21.62 11.72
C TYR A 32 13.55 -21.10 13.01
N TYR A 33 14.86 -21.30 13.18
CA TYR A 33 15.55 -20.82 14.38
C TYR A 33 15.61 -19.30 14.48
N SER A 34 15.74 -18.57 13.36
CA SER A 34 15.66 -17.10 13.37
C SER A 34 14.27 -16.62 13.77
N HIS A 35 13.21 -17.29 13.31
CA HIS A 35 11.84 -16.91 13.66
C HIS A 35 11.62 -17.10 15.16
N TRP A 36 11.98 -18.28 15.68
CA TRP A 36 11.84 -18.57 17.10
C TRP A 36 12.73 -17.69 17.97
N GLY A 37 13.96 -17.38 17.56
CA GLY A 37 14.84 -16.43 18.26
C GLY A 37 14.25 -15.01 18.35
N LYS A 38 13.55 -14.56 17.31
CA LYS A 38 12.83 -13.26 17.34
C LYS A 38 11.61 -13.32 18.27
N VAL A 39 10.88 -14.43 18.28
CA VAL A 39 9.71 -14.62 19.15
C VAL A 39 10.14 -14.69 20.61
N THR A 40 11.16 -15.48 20.94
CA THR A 40 11.68 -15.60 22.31
C THR A 40 12.28 -14.30 22.82
N SER A 41 13.00 -13.54 21.99
CA SER A 41 13.52 -12.22 22.36
C SER A 41 12.41 -11.22 22.71
N ARG A 42 11.24 -11.28 22.07
CA ARG A 42 10.09 -10.45 22.45
C ARG A 42 9.52 -10.84 23.81
N PHE A 43 9.48 -12.15 24.11
CA PHE A 43 9.07 -12.64 25.42
C PHE A 43 10.07 -12.24 26.51
N GLU A 44 11.38 -12.32 26.25
CA GLU A 44 12.42 -11.81 27.14
C GLU A 44 12.25 -10.31 27.38
N ASN A 45 11.95 -9.52 26.34
CA ASN A 45 11.74 -8.08 26.47
C ASN A 45 10.49 -7.70 27.29
N TRP A 46 9.42 -8.50 27.24
CA TRP A 46 8.21 -8.26 28.04
C TRP A 46 8.30 -8.80 29.47
N THR A 47 9.15 -9.79 29.71
CA THR A 47 9.42 -10.30 31.06
C THR A 47 10.57 -9.57 31.75
N ASN A 48 11.29 -8.70 31.03
CA ASN A 48 12.38 -7.89 31.56
C ASN A 48 11.84 -6.66 32.32
N LYS A 49 12.27 -6.51 33.58
CA LYS A 49 11.92 -5.40 34.47
C LYS A 49 12.23 -4.02 33.86
N GLU A 50 13.30 -3.93 33.07
CA GLU A 50 13.72 -2.68 32.41
C GLU A 50 12.70 -2.14 31.41
N TYR A 51 11.86 -2.99 30.82
CA TYR A 51 10.81 -2.56 29.90
C TYR A 51 9.73 -1.75 30.62
N TYR A 52 9.30 -2.23 31.79
CA TYR A 52 8.33 -1.54 32.62
C TYR A 52 8.90 -0.24 33.19
N GLU A 53 10.17 -0.22 33.58
CA GLU A 53 10.85 1.01 34.02
C GLU A 53 10.92 2.07 32.91
N LYS A 54 11.21 1.67 31.65
CA LYS A 54 11.19 2.57 30.49
C LYS A 54 9.77 3.04 30.15
N ALA A 55 8.77 2.18 30.30
CA ALA A 55 7.36 2.55 30.09
C ALA A 55 6.89 3.57 31.14
N ASP A 56 7.26 3.37 32.40
CA ASP A 56 6.95 4.29 33.50
C ASP A 56 7.65 5.64 33.33
N GLN A 57 8.92 5.65 32.92
CA GLN A 57 9.64 6.90 32.61
C GLN A 57 8.97 7.69 31.48
N LYS A 58 8.50 7.02 30.42
CA LYS A 58 7.74 7.67 29.35
C LYS A 58 6.43 8.25 29.87
N LEU A 59 5.72 7.50 30.71
CA LEU A 59 4.46 7.94 31.29
C LEU A 59 4.66 9.15 32.23
N GLN A 60 5.73 9.16 33.04
CA GLN A 60 6.12 10.30 33.87
C GLN A 60 6.48 11.52 33.02
N SER A 61 7.32 11.37 31.99
CA SER A 61 7.67 12.47 31.09
C SER A 61 6.45 13.08 30.39
N SER A 62 5.47 12.26 30.01
CA SER A 62 4.22 12.73 29.41
C SER A 62 3.36 13.49 30.42
N ARG A 63 3.31 13.07 31.69
CA ARG A 63 2.63 13.80 32.76
C ARG A 63 3.29 15.16 33.01
N GLU A 64 4.61 15.19 33.15
CA GLU A 64 5.36 16.44 33.35
C GLU A 64 5.19 17.42 32.18
N GLN A 65 5.15 16.92 30.93
CA GLN A 65 4.90 17.76 29.76
C GLN A 65 3.49 18.36 29.78
N LYS A 66 2.47 17.58 30.17
CA LYS A 66 1.10 18.08 30.32
C LYS A 66 1.01 19.13 31.41
N GLU A 67 1.65 18.92 32.56
CA GLU A 67 1.70 19.90 33.66
C GLU A 67 2.43 21.20 33.25
N LYS A 68 3.52 21.09 32.48
CA LYS A 68 4.20 22.26 31.92
C LYS A 68 3.31 23.02 30.95
N GLN A 69 2.54 22.33 30.11
CA GLN A 69 1.61 22.96 29.18
C GLN A 69 0.45 23.67 29.90
N THR A 70 -0.13 23.07 30.94
CA THR A 70 -1.17 23.71 31.74
C THR A 70 -0.64 24.94 32.49
N ALA A 71 0.56 24.85 33.08
CA ALA A 71 1.20 25.99 33.72
C ALA A 71 1.50 27.14 32.72
N LEU A 72 1.90 26.81 31.49
CA LEU A 72 2.10 27.80 30.43
C LEU A 72 0.79 28.43 29.98
N SER A 73 -0.30 27.66 29.83
CA SER A 73 -1.61 28.21 29.48
C SER A 73 -2.15 29.13 30.57
N ASP A 74 -1.95 28.78 31.85
CA ASP A 74 -2.33 29.61 32.99
C ASP A 74 -1.51 30.89 33.05
N ARG A 75 -0.22 30.83 32.73
CA ARG A 75 0.61 32.03 32.62
C ARG A 75 0.16 32.91 31.47
N GLN A 76 -0.13 32.34 30.30
CA GLN A 76 -0.62 33.07 29.14
C GLN A 76 -1.97 33.74 29.41
N SER A 77 -2.89 33.07 30.11
CA SER A 77 -4.19 33.65 30.48
C SER A 77 -4.02 34.83 31.44
N ARG A 78 -3.14 34.72 32.45
CA ARG A 78 -2.80 35.84 33.35
C ARG A 78 -2.16 37.01 32.61
N LEU A 79 -1.25 36.75 31.66
CA LEU A 79 -0.65 37.81 30.85
C LEU A 79 -1.68 38.51 29.96
N ARG A 80 -2.63 37.76 29.37
CA ARG A 80 -3.74 38.37 28.62
C ARG A 80 -4.61 39.26 29.50
N GLN A 81 -4.89 38.85 30.73
CA GLN A 81 -5.64 39.67 31.69
C GLN A 81 -4.90 40.96 32.05
N LEU A 82 -3.59 40.89 32.34
CA LEU A 82 -2.77 42.08 32.62
C LEU A 82 -2.74 43.05 31.43
N LEU A 83 -2.55 42.52 30.22
CA LEU A 83 -2.54 43.33 29.00
C LEU A 83 -3.91 43.98 28.74
N ALA A 84 -5.02 43.30 29.04
CA ALA A 84 -6.34 43.90 28.96
C ALA A 84 -6.51 45.08 29.94
N LEU A 85 -6.06 44.92 31.19
CA LEU A 85 -6.09 45.98 32.21
C LEU A 85 -5.23 47.19 31.82
N GLU A 86 -4.03 46.95 31.26
CA GLU A 86 -3.16 48.02 30.79
C GLU A 86 -3.78 48.79 29.62
N ASN A 87 -4.40 48.09 28.67
CA ASN A 87 -5.09 48.71 27.55
C ASN A 87 -6.27 49.57 28.01
N GLU A 88 -7.09 49.07 28.94
CA GLU A 88 -8.18 49.85 29.55
C GLU A 88 -7.63 51.10 30.25
N GLY A 89 -6.56 50.97 31.02
CA GLY A 89 -5.87 52.09 31.67
C GLY A 89 -5.39 53.14 30.66
N TYR A 90 -4.73 52.70 29.59
CA TYR A 90 -4.26 53.56 28.51
C TYR A 90 -5.40 54.31 27.83
N ASP A 91 -6.51 53.63 27.53
CA ASP A 91 -7.69 54.24 26.93
C ASP A 91 -8.31 55.32 27.83
N THR A 92 -8.37 55.09 29.15
CA THR A 92 -8.82 56.12 30.08
C THR A 92 -7.89 57.33 30.12
N GLU A 93 -6.56 57.16 30.04
CA GLU A 93 -5.61 58.27 29.98
C GLU A 93 -5.80 59.09 28.68
N MET A 94 -5.94 58.40 27.56
CA MET A 94 -6.18 59.03 26.26
C MET A 94 -7.49 59.81 26.23
N GLN A 95 -8.56 59.29 26.86
CA GLN A 95 -9.82 60.01 27.02
C GLN A 95 -9.67 61.28 27.87
N ARG A 96 -8.83 61.26 28.92
CA ARG A 96 -8.53 62.45 29.73
C ARG A 96 -7.74 63.50 28.94
N ARG A 97 -6.75 63.08 28.15
CA ARG A 97 -5.95 63.99 27.29
C ARG A 97 -6.75 64.62 26.14
N ARG A 98 -7.83 63.97 25.70
CA ARG A 98 -8.71 64.47 24.64
C ARG A 98 -9.69 65.56 25.11
N ARG A 99 -9.75 65.88 26.40
CA ARG A 99 -10.56 67.02 26.88
C ARG A 99 -9.90 68.34 26.44
N PRO A 100 -10.61 69.24 25.73
CA PRO A 100 -10.09 70.55 25.38
C PRO A 100 -9.75 71.35 26.63
N ARG A 101 -8.54 71.91 26.68
CA ARG A 101 -8.07 72.80 27.75
C ARG A 101 -8.80 74.14 27.58
N GLU A 102 -9.52 74.60 28.61
CA GLU A 102 -10.18 75.91 28.57
C GLU A 102 -9.15 77.02 28.31
N PRO A 103 -9.40 77.96 27.37
CA PRO A 103 -8.50 79.08 27.14
C PRO A 103 -8.65 80.08 28.28
N GLY A 104 -7.62 80.18 29.13
CA GLY A 104 -7.50 81.28 30.08
C GLY A 104 -7.41 82.60 29.34
N GLY A 105 -8.44 83.44 29.49
CA GLY A 105 -8.47 84.80 28.94
C GLY A 105 -7.33 85.63 29.50
N GLY A 106 -6.41 86.03 28.63
CA GLY A 106 -5.27 86.90 28.93
C GLY A 106 -5.64 88.36 28.71
N ASP A 107 -5.55 89.12 29.79
CA ASP A 107 -5.82 90.54 29.93
C ASP A 107 -4.86 91.41 29.08
N LEU A 108 -5.34 92.49 28.47
CA LEU A 108 -4.55 93.38 27.57
C LEU A 108 -3.33 94.02 28.25
N GLN A 109 -3.30 94.07 29.58
CA GLN A 109 -2.15 94.55 30.37
C GLN A 109 -0.97 93.56 30.39
N MET A 110 -1.22 92.27 30.17
CA MET A 110 -0.15 91.27 30.07
C MET A 110 0.61 91.40 28.74
N LEU A 111 -0.07 91.82 27.67
CA LEU A 111 0.58 92.07 26.37
C LEU A 111 1.49 93.30 26.40
N ASP A 112 1.15 94.35 27.14
CA ASP A 112 2.03 95.53 27.29
C ASP A 112 3.28 95.22 28.12
N ARG A 113 3.15 94.39 29.17
CA ARG A 113 4.31 93.89 29.94
C ARG A 113 5.21 92.99 29.10
N VAL A 114 4.62 92.15 28.25
CA VAL A 114 5.37 91.32 27.30
C VAL A 114 6.08 92.18 26.26
N ASN A 115 5.46 93.27 25.77
CA ASN A 115 6.09 94.17 24.80
C ASN A 115 7.27 94.96 25.40
N GLN A 116 7.16 95.37 26.67
CA GLN A 116 8.26 96.02 27.38
C GLN A 116 9.40 95.04 27.66
N SER A 117 9.10 93.81 28.08
CA SER A 117 10.13 92.78 28.28
C SER A 117 10.79 92.35 26.97
N LEU A 118 10.08 92.36 25.84
CA LEU A 118 10.64 92.07 24.52
C LEU A 118 11.62 93.17 24.07
N LYS A 119 11.30 94.44 24.32
CA LYS A 119 12.23 95.56 24.06
C LYS A 119 13.47 95.50 24.94
N GLU A 120 13.31 95.14 26.21
CA GLU A 120 14.44 94.92 27.12
C GLU A 120 15.29 93.73 26.69
N GLN A 121 14.68 92.62 26.27
CA GLN A 121 15.39 91.47 25.70
C GLN A 121 16.11 91.81 24.40
N GLU A 122 15.53 92.62 23.52
CA GLU A 122 16.20 93.10 22.31
C GLU A 122 17.40 94.00 22.63
N GLN A 123 17.29 94.87 23.64
CA GLN A 123 18.41 95.69 24.09
C GLN A 123 19.50 94.83 24.74
N LEU A 124 19.13 93.81 25.52
CA LEU A 124 20.07 92.86 26.11
C LEU A 124 20.76 92.01 25.03
N ARG A 125 20.01 91.58 24.00
CA ARG A 125 20.54 90.86 22.84
C ARG A 125 21.51 91.72 22.05
N ARG A 126 21.21 93.01 21.84
CA ARG A 126 22.14 93.97 21.21
C ARG A 126 23.40 94.16 22.06
N LYS A 127 23.29 94.25 23.39
CA LYS A 127 24.45 94.31 24.29
C LYS A 127 25.29 93.04 24.20
N LEU A 128 24.68 91.86 24.29
CA LEU A 128 25.36 90.57 24.16
C LEU A 128 25.96 90.36 22.78
N GLU A 129 25.34 90.84 21.70
CA GLU A 129 25.92 90.80 20.35
C GLU A 129 27.11 91.75 20.21
N MET A 130 27.04 92.94 20.83
CA MET A 130 28.17 93.87 20.86
C MET A 130 29.32 93.34 21.72
N GLU A 131 29.01 92.73 22.87
CA GLU A 131 29.98 92.03 23.72
C GLU A 131 30.56 90.82 22.98
N ALA A 132 29.76 90.00 22.30
CA ALA A 132 30.25 88.87 21.50
C ALA A 132 31.12 89.33 20.32
N LYS A 133 30.79 90.47 19.68
CA LYS A 133 31.65 91.10 18.66
C LYS A 133 32.94 91.64 19.26
N LEU A 134 32.92 92.18 20.48
CA LEU A 134 34.11 92.60 21.21
C LEU A 134 34.96 91.39 21.62
N TYR A 135 34.37 90.32 22.15
CA TYR A 135 35.05 89.05 22.46
C TYR A 135 35.60 88.37 21.21
N GLY A 136 34.86 88.42 20.09
CA GLY A 136 35.32 87.97 18.79
C GLY A 136 36.55 88.75 18.34
N ARG A 137 36.48 90.09 18.30
CA ARG A 137 37.61 90.96 17.96
C ARG A 137 38.79 90.84 18.93
N TRP A 138 38.53 90.62 20.22
CA TRP A 138 39.56 90.45 21.24
C TRP A 138 40.29 89.11 21.11
N ARG A 139 39.55 88.01 20.83
CA ARG A 139 40.15 86.70 20.53
C ARG A 139 40.97 86.71 19.22
N HIS A 140 40.55 87.48 18.22
CA HIS A 140 41.27 87.61 16.94
C HIS A 140 42.35 88.72 16.96
N GLY A 141 42.52 89.44 18.08
CA GLY A 141 43.39 90.62 18.15
C GLY A 141 44.72 90.39 18.86
N VAL A 142 44.86 89.32 19.66
CA VAL A 142 45.98 89.17 20.60
C VAL A 142 46.78 87.88 20.42
N ASP A 143 46.30 86.87 19.69
CA ASP A 143 47.06 85.62 19.48
C ASP A 143 46.53 84.86 18.25
N ASP A 144 46.42 85.54 17.10
CA ASP A 144 45.92 84.94 15.85
C ASP A 144 46.71 83.68 15.46
N GLU A 145 48.03 83.67 15.67
CA GLU A 145 48.82 82.48 15.37
C GLU A 145 48.52 81.30 16.30
N LYS A 146 48.38 81.52 17.62
CA LYS A 146 48.07 80.41 18.55
C LYS A 146 46.64 79.89 18.36
N LEU A 147 45.70 80.77 18.01
CA LEU A 147 44.30 80.39 17.76
C LEU A 147 44.16 79.71 16.38
N LEU A 148 44.97 80.11 15.39
CA LEU A 148 45.12 79.39 14.12
C LEU A 148 45.79 78.02 14.32
N TYR A 149 46.78 77.90 15.20
CA TYR A 149 47.40 76.62 15.52
C TYR A 149 46.45 75.69 16.28
N GLN A 150 45.72 76.21 17.27
CA GLN A 150 44.69 75.44 18.00
C GLN A 150 43.53 75.05 17.08
N SER A 151 43.06 75.94 16.21
CA SER A 151 42.02 75.58 15.24
C SER A 151 42.53 74.59 14.21
N LYS A 152 43.77 74.68 13.73
CA LYS A 152 44.39 73.64 12.88
C LYS A 152 44.51 72.30 13.61
N SER A 153 44.96 72.27 14.86
CA SER A 153 45.01 71.03 15.65
C SER A 153 43.63 70.46 15.93
N ASP A 154 42.63 71.31 16.19
CA ASP A 154 41.24 70.90 16.39
C ASP A 154 40.63 70.38 15.09
N HIS A 155 40.94 71.00 13.94
CA HIS A 155 40.53 70.52 12.62
C HIS A 155 41.24 69.20 12.27
N GLU A 156 42.49 69.01 12.65
CA GLU A 156 43.21 67.73 12.51
C GLU A 156 42.61 66.65 13.41
N VAL A 157 42.25 66.97 14.66
CA VAL A 157 41.58 66.06 15.58
C VAL A 157 40.19 65.69 15.07
N LEU A 158 39.41 66.67 14.58
CA LEU A 158 38.11 66.45 13.96
C LEU A 158 38.22 65.65 12.66
N ALA A 159 39.25 65.87 11.84
CA ALA A 159 39.51 65.08 10.63
C ALA A 159 39.90 63.63 10.97
N LYS A 160 40.70 63.41 12.03
CA LYS A 160 41.03 62.08 12.54
C LYS A 160 39.80 61.37 13.11
N LEU A 161 38.94 62.08 13.86
CA LEU A 161 37.66 61.57 14.34
C LEU A 161 36.73 61.24 13.17
N ASN A 162 36.57 62.14 12.20
CA ASN A 162 35.74 61.90 11.02
C ASN A 162 36.28 60.74 10.16
N TRP A 163 37.60 60.58 10.08
CA TRP A 163 38.22 59.42 9.44
C TRP A 163 37.95 58.12 10.20
N LEU A 164 38.05 58.12 11.54
CA LEU A 164 37.69 56.97 12.37
C LEU A 164 36.20 56.64 12.25
N ASP A 165 35.33 57.64 12.29
CA ASP A 165 33.88 57.50 12.11
C ASP A 165 33.58 56.92 10.73
N ARG A 166 34.23 57.41 9.67
CA ARG A 166 34.11 56.87 8.32
C ARG A 166 34.66 55.44 8.21
N GLN A 167 35.69 55.11 8.98
CA GLN A 167 36.24 53.75 9.06
C GLN A 167 35.25 52.79 9.75
N ILE A 168 34.59 53.26 10.82
CA ILE A 168 33.56 52.55 11.57
C ILE A 168 32.30 52.37 10.71
N GLU A 169 31.83 53.41 10.03
CA GLU A 169 30.71 53.34 9.09
C GLU A 169 31.00 52.34 7.96
N ASN A 170 32.23 52.36 7.40
CA ASN A 170 32.62 51.38 6.39
C ASN A 170 32.68 49.95 6.94
N GLN A 171 33.04 49.74 8.21
CA GLN A 171 32.99 48.44 8.86
C GLN A 171 31.55 47.97 9.09
N GLN A 172 30.70 48.85 9.63
CA GLN A 172 29.27 48.58 9.83
C GLN A 172 28.57 48.25 8.51
N GLN A 173 28.83 49.01 7.44
CA GLN A 173 28.27 48.71 6.11
C GLN A 173 28.72 47.35 5.58
N ARG A 174 29.96 46.91 5.87
CA ARG A 174 30.42 45.56 5.49
C ARG A 174 29.74 44.48 6.32
N GLU A 175 29.59 44.68 7.62
CA GLU A 175 28.88 43.76 8.51
C GLU A 175 27.40 43.64 8.12
N GLU A 176 26.74 44.76 7.80
CA GLU A 176 25.37 44.78 7.29
C GLU A 176 25.26 44.05 5.95
N GLN A 177 26.19 44.27 5.01
CA GLN A 177 26.21 43.55 3.74
C GLN A 177 26.44 42.05 3.92
N GLN A 178 27.31 41.66 4.85
CA GLN A 178 27.55 40.25 5.19
C GLN A 178 26.34 39.61 5.86
N ALA A 179 25.67 40.32 6.78
CA ALA A 179 24.44 39.87 7.41
C ALA A 179 23.33 39.68 6.36
N LEU A 180 23.13 40.65 5.46
CA LEU A 180 22.16 40.55 4.38
C LEU A 180 22.50 39.41 3.39
N ALA A 181 23.79 39.17 3.12
CA ALA A 181 24.22 38.05 2.28
C ALA A 181 23.95 36.70 2.97
N ALA A 182 24.24 36.59 4.27
CA ALA A 182 23.95 35.40 5.07
C ALA A 182 22.44 35.14 5.15
N GLU A 183 21.62 36.18 5.35
CA GLU A 183 20.16 36.07 5.33
C GLU A 183 19.65 35.56 3.98
N ARG A 184 20.17 36.09 2.87
CA ARG A 184 19.82 35.60 1.52
C ARG A 184 20.22 34.13 1.32
N GLN A 185 21.40 33.73 1.79
CA GLN A 185 21.83 32.34 1.72
C GLN A 185 20.94 31.42 2.54
N LEU A 186 20.55 31.84 3.75
CA LEU A 186 19.60 31.09 4.58
C LEU A 186 18.23 30.97 3.92
N GLN A 187 17.73 32.03 3.28
CA GLN A 187 16.48 31.99 2.52
C GLN A 187 16.56 31.01 1.35
N LEU A 188 17.64 31.05 0.57
CA LEU A 188 17.87 30.09 -0.53
C LEU A 188 17.93 28.65 -0.02
N GLN A 189 18.63 28.40 1.09
CA GLN A 189 18.66 27.07 1.71
C GLN A 189 17.28 26.62 2.19
N GLN A 190 16.48 27.52 2.75
CA GLN A 190 15.10 27.21 3.15
C GLN A 190 14.22 26.86 1.94
N GLU A 191 14.36 27.57 0.83
CA GLU A 191 13.65 27.25 -0.42
C GLU A 191 14.09 25.91 -1.01
N ILE A 192 15.39 25.63 -1.03
CA ILE A 192 15.93 24.32 -1.44
C ILE A 192 15.38 23.21 -0.54
N ASN A 193 15.47 23.36 0.78
CA ASN A 193 14.92 22.37 1.72
C ASN A 193 13.42 22.13 1.53
N ARG A 194 12.63 23.17 1.27
CA ARG A 194 11.19 23.05 0.97
C ARG A 194 10.94 22.29 -0.32
N THR A 195 11.69 22.58 -1.38
CA THR A 195 11.56 21.88 -2.65
C THR A 195 12.01 20.43 -2.55
N GLU A 196 13.09 20.13 -1.82
CA GLU A 196 13.53 18.76 -1.53
C GLU A 196 12.50 17.98 -0.71
N GLN A 197 11.89 18.59 0.30
CA GLN A 197 10.83 17.95 1.09
C GLN A 197 9.62 17.62 0.21
N ALA A 198 9.16 18.58 -0.60
CA ALA A 198 8.07 18.35 -1.55
C ALA A 198 8.40 17.25 -2.57
N GLN A 199 9.66 17.15 -3.02
CA GLN A 199 10.09 16.05 -3.90
C GLN A 199 10.09 14.70 -3.18
N LYS A 200 10.59 14.63 -1.94
CA LYS A 200 10.57 13.41 -1.11
C LYS A 200 9.14 12.94 -0.83
N GLU A 201 8.24 13.85 -0.50
CA GLU A 201 6.81 13.53 -0.30
C GLU A 201 6.18 12.97 -1.58
N ARG A 202 6.44 13.60 -2.74
CA ARG A 202 5.98 13.08 -4.05
C ARG A 202 6.58 11.72 -4.39
N GLN A 203 7.82 11.44 -4.01
CA GLN A 203 8.43 10.11 -4.19
C GLN A 203 7.78 9.08 -3.26
N GLN A 204 7.54 9.41 -1.99
CA GLN A 204 6.89 8.51 -1.04
C GLN A 204 5.46 8.16 -1.47
N ILE A 205 4.67 9.13 -1.94
CA ILE A 205 3.32 8.88 -2.45
C ILE A 205 3.37 7.93 -3.66
N ARG A 206 4.31 8.15 -4.59
CA ARG A 206 4.49 7.27 -5.75
C ARG A 206 4.91 5.85 -5.35
N GLU A 207 5.84 5.72 -4.40
CA GLU A 207 6.24 4.41 -3.89
C GLU A 207 5.10 3.68 -3.19
N GLN A 208 4.26 4.40 -2.44
CA GLN A 208 3.08 3.83 -1.80
C GLN A 208 2.09 3.31 -2.85
N GLN A 209 1.79 4.09 -3.88
CA GLN A 209 0.92 3.66 -5.00
C GLN A 209 1.48 2.44 -5.72
N LEU A 210 2.79 2.40 -5.99
CA LEU A 210 3.46 1.23 -6.58
C LEU A 210 3.35 -0.02 -5.70
N ARG A 211 3.48 0.14 -4.37
CA ARG A 211 3.32 -0.97 -3.42
C ARG A 211 1.88 -1.47 -3.38
N GLU A 212 0.90 -0.56 -3.40
CA GLU A 212 -0.53 -0.90 -3.43
C GLU A 212 -0.90 -1.66 -4.70
N LEU A 213 -0.42 -1.22 -5.87
CA LEU A 213 -0.64 -1.93 -7.14
C LEU A 213 -0.01 -3.32 -7.15
N ARG A 214 1.22 -3.48 -6.65
CA ARG A 214 1.86 -4.80 -6.52
C ARG A 214 1.11 -5.70 -5.56
N ALA A 215 0.66 -5.18 -4.41
CA ALA A 215 -0.13 -5.95 -3.46
C ALA A 215 -1.47 -6.42 -4.07
N LEU A 216 -2.12 -5.59 -4.88
CA LEU A 216 -3.34 -5.94 -5.60
C LEU A 216 -3.10 -7.01 -6.68
N GLN A 217 -1.97 -6.95 -7.38
CA GLN A 217 -1.56 -8.01 -8.31
C GLN A 217 -1.29 -9.33 -7.58
N GLU A 218 -0.57 -9.29 -6.46
CA GLU A 218 -0.29 -10.46 -5.64
C GLU A 218 -1.59 -11.09 -5.10
N SER A 219 -2.57 -10.28 -4.67
CA SER A 219 -3.86 -10.80 -4.23
C SER A 219 -4.59 -11.51 -5.37
N HIS A 220 -4.71 -10.88 -6.55
CA HIS A 220 -5.36 -11.53 -7.70
C HIS A 220 -4.63 -12.79 -8.16
N MET A 221 -3.30 -12.81 -8.11
CA MET A 221 -2.51 -14.02 -8.43
C MET A 221 -2.74 -15.14 -7.41
N SER A 222 -2.85 -14.80 -6.12
CA SER A 222 -3.15 -15.79 -5.08
C SER A 222 -4.57 -16.37 -5.22
N GLU A 223 -5.56 -15.51 -5.50
CA GLU A 223 -6.94 -15.92 -5.77
C GLU A 223 -7.02 -16.80 -7.02
N LEU A 224 -6.30 -16.45 -8.09
CA LEU A 224 -6.26 -17.24 -9.32
C LEU A 224 -5.68 -18.64 -9.09
N ARG A 225 -4.67 -18.79 -8.23
CA ARG A 225 -4.14 -20.10 -7.81
C ARG A 225 -5.18 -20.93 -7.06
N LEU A 226 -5.91 -20.31 -6.12
CA LEU A 226 -6.99 -20.99 -5.40
C LEU A 226 -8.10 -21.44 -6.35
N ARG A 227 -8.53 -20.56 -7.26
CA ARG A 227 -9.55 -20.87 -8.28
C ARG A 227 -9.09 -21.95 -9.26
N GLN A 228 -7.80 -22.04 -9.56
CA GLN A 228 -7.24 -23.13 -10.36
C GLN A 228 -7.36 -24.47 -9.63
N GLN A 229 -7.03 -24.52 -8.33
CA GLN A 229 -7.18 -25.74 -7.52
C GLN A 229 -8.65 -26.15 -7.38
N GLU A 230 -9.56 -25.19 -7.18
CA GLU A 230 -11.01 -25.44 -7.18
C GLU A 230 -11.49 -26.02 -8.52
N ALA A 231 -11.03 -25.47 -9.65
CA ALA A 231 -11.37 -25.97 -10.97
C ALA A 231 -10.85 -27.41 -11.22
N GLU A 232 -9.66 -27.76 -10.72
CA GLU A 232 -9.13 -29.12 -10.83
C GLU A 232 -9.96 -30.12 -10.04
N LYS A 233 -10.32 -29.79 -8.79
CA LYS A 233 -11.21 -30.63 -7.96
C LYS A 233 -12.58 -30.84 -8.60
N LEU A 234 -13.21 -29.76 -9.08
CA LEU A 234 -14.51 -29.86 -9.75
C LEU A 234 -14.45 -30.75 -11.00
N LYS A 235 -13.34 -30.72 -11.77
CA LYS A 235 -13.15 -31.59 -12.93
C LYS A 235 -12.98 -33.06 -12.54
N GLU A 236 -12.28 -33.34 -11.44
CA GLU A 236 -12.16 -34.71 -10.92
C GLU A 236 -13.53 -35.26 -10.49
N GLU A 237 -14.32 -34.45 -9.78
CA GLU A 237 -15.69 -34.79 -9.39
C GLU A 237 -16.61 -34.99 -10.61
N GLU A 238 -16.53 -34.13 -11.62
CA GLU A 238 -17.28 -34.29 -12.88
C GLU A 238 -16.96 -35.63 -13.57
N GLN A 239 -15.69 -36.01 -13.61
CA GLN A 239 -15.27 -37.30 -14.16
C GLN A 239 -15.84 -38.46 -13.34
N GLN A 240 -15.80 -38.38 -12.01
CA GLN A 240 -16.38 -39.39 -11.13
C GLN A 240 -17.89 -39.54 -11.36
N PHE A 241 -18.64 -38.43 -11.40
CA PHE A 241 -20.08 -38.47 -11.68
C PHE A 241 -20.40 -39.08 -13.05
N ARG A 242 -19.62 -38.79 -14.08
CA ARG A 242 -19.79 -39.41 -15.41
C ARG A 242 -19.54 -40.91 -15.39
N VAL A 243 -18.52 -41.36 -14.66
CA VAL A 243 -18.24 -42.79 -14.49
C VAL A 243 -19.41 -43.47 -13.78
N PHE A 244 -19.89 -42.91 -12.67
CA PHE A 244 -21.02 -43.47 -11.92
C PHE A 244 -22.32 -43.51 -12.74
N LEU A 245 -22.61 -42.48 -13.53
CA LEU A 245 -23.75 -42.51 -14.46
C LEU A 245 -23.61 -43.64 -15.49
N GLY A 246 -22.41 -43.83 -16.06
CA GLY A 246 -22.14 -44.93 -16.98
C GLY A 246 -22.21 -46.31 -16.33
N GLU A 247 -21.90 -46.41 -15.03
CA GLU A 247 -22.09 -47.65 -14.25
C GLU A 247 -23.57 -47.94 -14.02
N LEU A 248 -24.38 -46.93 -13.67
CA LEU A 248 -25.83 -47.04 -13.56
C LEU A 248 -26.51 -47.43 -14.89
N ASP A 249 -25.98 -46.98 -16.03
CA ASP A 249 -26.44 -47.41 -17.36
C ASP A 249 -26.19 -48.90 -17.58
N LYS A 250 -24.96 -49.37 -17.35
CA LYS A 250 -24.61 -50.80 -17.48
C LYS A 250 -25.43 -51.67 -16.54
N GLU A 251 -25.72 -51.21 -15.34
CA GLU A 251 -26.55 -51.95 -14.39
C GLU A 251 -28.00 -52.04 -14.83
N LYS A 252 -28.55 -50.97 -15.39
CA LYS A 252 -29.88 -51.00 -15.99
C LYS A 252 -29.95 -52.01 -17.14
N GLU A 253 -28.98 -51.99 -18.05
CA GLU A 253 -28.89 -52.93 -19.16
C GLU A 253 -28.82 -54.38 -18.67
N LEU A 254 -27.95 -54.68 -17.70
CA LEU A 254 -27.84 -56.01 -17.10
C LEU A 254 -29.16 -56.47 -16.44
N LEU A 255 -29.88 -55.56 -15.79
CA LEU A 255 -31.19 -55.84 -15.21
C LEU A 255 -32.24 -56.14 -16.29
N GLU A 256 -32.27 -55.37 -17.37
CA GLU A 256 -33.17 -55.57 -18.51
C GLU A 256 -32.91 -56.92 -19.20
N GLU A 257 -31.65 -57.23 -19.49
CA GLU A 257 -31.24 -58.50 -20.11
C GLU A 257 -31.59 -59.71 -19.24
N SER A 258 -31.26 -59.66 -17.95
CA SER A 258 -31.54 -60.75 -17.02
C SER A 258 -33.05 -60.97 -16.83
N THR A 259 -33.83 -59.88 -16.78
CA THR A 259 -35.30 -59.95 -16.68
C THR A 259 -35.91 -60.51 -17.97
N ALA A 260 -35.43 -60.10 -19.14
CA ALA A 260 -35.89 -60.61 -20.43
C ALA A 260 -35.60 -62.12 -20.59
N LEU A 261 -34.43 -62.58 -20.17
CA LEU A 261 -34.07 -64.00 -20.18
C LEU A 261 -34.99 -64.84 -19.30
N VAL A 262 -35.33 -64.34 -18.11
CA VAL A 262 -36.24 -65.04 -17.22
C VAL A 262 -37.68 -64.99 -17.73
N LEU A 263 -38.15 -63.88 -18.30
CA LEU A 263 -39.53 -63.77 -18.81
C LEU A 263 -39.77 -64.54 -20.12
N ARG A 264 -38.71 -64.94 -20.83
CA ARG A 264 -38.81 -65.76 -22.04
C ARG A 264 -39.63 -67.03 -21.73
N ARG A 265 -40.77 -67.19 -22.42
CA ARG A 265 -41.63 -68.37 -22.27
C ARG A 265 -40.86 -69.60 -22.72
N ALA A 266 -40.78 -70.60 -21.85
CA ALA A 266 -40.38 -71.95 -22.25
C ALA A 266 -41.60 -72.69 -22.78
N ASP A 267 -41.40 -73.59 -23.76
CA ASP A 267 -42.44 -74.43 -24.36
C ASP A 267 -42.92 -75.54 -23.39
N ALA A 268 -43.40 -75.16 -22.21
CA ALA A 268 -43.90 -76.07 -21.19
C ALA A 268 -45.29 -76.66 -21.54
N GLY A 269 -45.98 -76.09 -22.54
CA GLY A 269 -47.30 -76.53 -23.01
C GLY A 269 -47.37 -77.98 -23.51
N HIS A 270 -46.23 -78.65 -23.71
CA HIS A 270 -46.14 -80.03 -24.22
C HIS A 270 -45.57 -81.04 -23.21
N ALA A 271 -45.33 -80.67 -21.95
CA ALA A 271 -44.78 -81.57 -20.95
C ALA A 271 -45.88 -82.47 -20.33
N PHE A 272 -46.22 -83.58 -20.98
CA PHE A 272 -47.22 -84.54 -20.45
C PHE A 272 -46.68 -85.47 -19.36
N ASN A 273 -45.36 -85.54 -19.17
CA ASN A 273 -44.71 -86.41 -18.19
C ASN A 273 -44.55 -85.68 -16.84
N LEU A 274 -45.14 -86.22 -15.78
CA LEU A 274 -45.14 -85.64 -14.43
C LEU A 274 -43.73 -85.45 -13.85
N LYS A 275 -42.79 -86.37 -14.12
CA LYS A 275 -41.37 -86.24 -13.76
C LYS A 275 -40.73 -85.04 -14.44
N LYS A 276 -41.01 -84.84 -15.73
CA LYS A 276 -40.49 -83.71 -16.50
C LYS A 276 -41.05 -82.38 -15.99
N ILE A 277 -42.33 -82.33 -15.60
CA ILE A 277 -42.96 -81.15 -14.99
C ILE A 277 -42.26 -80.77 -13.68
N LYS A 278 -42.05 -81.74 -12.78
CA LYS A 278 -41.36 -81.48 -11.49
C LYS A 278 -39.92 -80.99 -11.70
N VAL A 279 -39.19 -81.56 -12.65
CA VAL A 279 -37.84 -81.09 -13.03
C VAL A 279 -37.87 -79.67 -13.59
N TYR A 280 -38.84 -79.34 -14.44
CA TYR A 280 -39.02 -78.00 -14.98
C TYR A 280 -39.27 -76.95 -13.88
N ILE A 281 -40.16 -77.23 -12.92
CA ILE A 281 -40.41 -76.34 -11.77
C ILE A 281 -39.13 -76.12 -10.96
N ARG A 282 -38.31 -77.16 -10.74
CA ARG A 282 -37.02 -77.02 -10.06
C ARG A 282 -36.04 -76.12 -10.81
N GLN A 283 -35.87 -76.34 -12.12
CA GLN A 283 -35.00 -75.51 -12.96
C GLN A 283 -35.47 -74.06 -13.00
N ARG A 284 -36.79 -73.85 -12.97
CA ARG A 284 -37.38 -72.52 -12.97
C ARG A 284 -37.18 -71.80 -11.64
N SER A 285 -37.36 -72.49 -10.51
CA SER A 285 -37.02 -71.97 -9.18
C SER A 285 -35.52 -71.64 -9.07
N GLU A 286 -34.65 -72.47 -9.63
CA GLU A 286 -33.21 -72.19 -9.70
C GLU A 286 -32.91 -70.91 -10.51
N ALA A 287 -33.55 -70.73 -11.67
CA ALA A 287 -33.42 -69.50 -12.46
C ALA A 287 -33.93 -68.27 -11.69
N SER A 288 -35.04 -68.40 -10.95
CA SER A 288 -35.55 -67.32 -10.09
C SER A 288 -34.57 -66.94 -8.99
N ARG A 289 -33.98 -67.91 -8.29
CA ARG A 289 -32.95 -67.66 -7.25
C ARG A 289 -31.70 -67.00 -7.83
N LYS A 290 -31.23 -67.45 -8.99
CA LYS A 290 -30.09 -66.83 -9.69
C LYS A 290 -30.39 -65.37 -10.04
N GLN A 291 -31.60 -65.07 -10.52
CA GLN A 291 -32.01 -63.70 -10.81
C GLN A 291 -32.06 -62.83 -9.56
N ILE A 292 -32.64 -63.32 -8.45
CA ILE A 292 -32.66 -62.61 -7.16
C ILE A 292 -31.23 -62.34 -6.67
N SER A 293 -30.34 -63.33 -6.78
CA SER A 293 -28.93 -63.16 -6.39
C SER A 293 -28.21 -62.10 -7.23
N LEU A 294 -28.52 -62.02 -8.53
CA LEU A 294 -28.00 -60.97 -9.42
C LEU A 294 -28.51 -59.59 -8.99
N CYS A 295 -29.80 -59.46 -8.70
CA CYS A 295 -30.40 -58.23 -8.18
C CYS A 295 -29.73 -57.76 -6.87
N ILE A 296 -29.46 -58.69 -5.95
CA ILE A 296 -28.73 -58.39 -4.70
C ILE A 296 -27.31 -57.90 -5.00
N ASN A 297 -26.58 -58.57 -5.91
CA ASN A 297 -25.22 -58.19 -6.29
C ASN A 297 -25.18 -56.81 -6.97
N LEU A 298 -26.18 -56.50 -7.80
CA LEU A 298 -26.34 -55.20 -8.42
C LEU A 298 -26.53 -54.11 -7.37
N LEU A 299 -27.46 -54.30 -6.43
CA LEU A 299 -27.67 -53.36 -5.32
C LEU A 299 -26.41 -53.18 -4.44
N GLN A 300 -25.62 -54.23 -4.23
CA GLN A 300 -24.37 -54.13 -3.47
C GLN A 300 -23.29 -53.32 -4.20
N ARG A 301 -23.21 -53.40 -5.54
CA ARG A 301 -22.29 -52.57 -6.33
C ARG A 301 -22.75 -51.10 -6.33
N MET A 302 -24.05 -50.89 -6.53
CA MET A 302 -24.69 -49.58 -6.45
C MET A 302 -24.45 -48.86 -5.12
N ALA A 303 -24.34 -49.60 -4.02
CA ALA A 303 -24.13 -49.01 -2.69
C ALA A 303 -22.87 -48.12 -2.60
N ASN A 304 -21.91 -48.26 -3.52
CA ASN A 304 -20.67 -47.47 -3.51
C ASN A 304 -20.84 -46.05 -4.07
N TYR A 305 -21.88 -45.78 -4.86
CA TYR A 305 -22.05 -44.50 -5.58
C TYR A 305 -23.47 -43.96 -5.59
N VAL A 306 -24.41 -44.62 -4.91
CA VAL A 306 -25.80 -44.18 -4.79
C VAL A 306 -25.94 -43.04 -3.78
N VAL A 307 -26.79 -42.08 -4.11
CA VAL A 307 -27.13 -40.92 -3.27
C VAL A 307 -28.15 -41.32 -2.20
N LYS A 308 -29.18 -42.10 -2.55
CA LYS A 308 -30.20 -42.56 -1.59
C LYS A 308 -29.87 -43.94 -1.01
N ALA A 309 -28.89 -43.97 -0.11
CA ALA A 309 -28.46 -45.19 0.55
C ALA A 309 -29.59 -45.92 1.32
N GLU A 310 -30.56 -45.19 1.88
CA GLU A 310 -31.66 -45.75 2.67
C GLU A 310 -32.62 -46.60 1.82
N GLU A 311 -33.11 -46.05 0.70
CA GLU A 311 -34.00 -46.77 -0.22
C GLU A 311 -33.32 -48.04 -0.76
N LEU A 312 -32.02 -47.93 -1.10
CA LEU A 312 -31.21 -49.07 -1.53
C LEU A 312 -31.11 -50.17 -0.45
N GLN A 313 -30.83 -49.78 0.79
CA GLN A 313 -30.72 -50.75 1.91
C GLN A 313 -32.04 -51.46 2.18
N THR A 314 -33.18 -50.76 2.07
CA THR A 314 -34.50 -51.38 2.24
C THR A 314 -34.79 -52.43 1.16
N LEU A 315 -34.47 -52.14 -0.10
CA LEU A 315 -34.63 -53.13 -1.20
C LEU A 315 -33.66 -54.29 -1.04
N LEU A 316 -32.43 -54.04 -0.60
CA LEU A 316 -31.44 -55.09 -0.36
C LEU A 316 -31.90 -56.06 0.73
N ALA A 317 -32.43 -55.54 1.85
CA ALA A 317 -33.03 -56.36 2.90
C ALA A 317 -34.23 -57.17 2.39
N LYS A 318 -35.12 -56.54 1.61
CA LYS A 318 -36.27 -57.20 0.99
C LYS A 318 -35.84 -58.36 0.09
N TYR A 319 -34.89 -58.16 -0.81
CA TYR A 319 -34.46 -59.22 -1.75
C TYR A 319 -33.66 -60.34 -1.09
N ARG A 320 -32.97 -60.06 0.02
CA ARG A 320 -32.40 -61.14 0.86
C ARG A 320 -33.50 -62.01 1.46
N SER A 321 -34.56 -61.40 1.98
CA SER A 321 -35.72 -62.14 2.48
C SER A 321 -36.45 -62.92 1.37
N ASP A 322 -36.60 -62.32 0.18
CA ASP A 322 -37.17 -63.01 -0.99
C ASP A 322 -36.32 -64.23 -1.39
N LEU A 323 -34.99 -64.12 -1.36
CA LEU A 323 -34.08 -65.23 -1.65
C LEU A 323 -34.27 -66.39 -0.65
N GLU A 324 -34.29 -66.09 0.64
CA GLU A 324 -34.55 -67.09 1.70
C GLU A 324 -35.92 -67.76 1.51
N SER A 325 -36.94 -66.99 1.12
CA SER A 325 -38.29 -67.52 0.85
C SER A 325 -38.31 -68.47 -0.36
N GLU A 326 -37.56 -68.17 -1.41
CA GLU A 326 -37.44 -69.03 -2.59
C GLU A 326 -36.58 -70.27 -2.33
N GLU A 327 -35.61 -70.20 -1.42
CA GLU A 327 -34.88 -71.38 -0.95
C GLU A 327 -35.81 -72.34 -0.20
N LEU A 328 -36.66 -71.81 0.68
CA LEU A 328 -37.71 -72.61 1.33
C LEU A 328 -38.70 -73.17 0.30
N ALA A 329 -39.15 -72.38 -0.66
CA ALA A 329 -40.02 -72.85 -1.73
C ALA A 329 -39.37 -73.98 -2.57
N CYS A 330 -38.06 -73.89 -2.83
CA CYS A 330 -37.32 -74.94 -3.53
C CYS A 330 -37.33 -76.27 -2.76
N THR A 331 -37.13 -76.24 -1.43
CA THR A 331 -37.20 -77.45 -0.60
C THR A 331 -38.62 -78.06 -0.58
N GLN A 332 -39.66 -77.22 -0.63
CA GLN A 332 -41.05 -77.66 -0.76
C GLN A 332 -41.31 -78.30 -2.14
N ILE A 333 -40.79 -77.72 -3.22
CA ILE A 333 -40.86 -78.30 -4.58
C ILE A 333 -40.12 -79.65 -4.64
N GLU A 334 -39.03 -79.81 -3.91
CA GLU A 334 -38.27 -81.06 -3.87
C GLU A 334 -39.08 -82.20 -3.23
N THR A 335 -39.80 -81.91 -2.15
CA THR A 335 -40.62 -82.85 -1.38
C THR A 335 -42.01 -83.11 -1.97
N MET A 336 -42.54 -82.21 -2.81
CA MET A 336 -43.86 -82.30 -3.46
C MET A 336 -44.06 -83.55 -4.34
N TYR A 337 -45.27 -84.12 -4.38
CA TYR A 337 -45.56 -85.23 -5.31
C TYR A 337 -45.64 -84.77 -6.77
N GLU A 338 -45.39 -85.67 -7.73
CA GLU A 338 -45.38 -85.31 -9.16
C GLU A 338 -46.77 -84.92 -9.69
N SER A 339 -47.84 -85.44 -9.09
CA SER A 339 -49.23 -85.06 -9.39
C SER A 339 -49.54 -83.64 -8.91
N GLU A 340 -49.12 -83.28 -7.69
CA GLU A 340 -49.25 -81.93 -7.12
C GLU A 340 -48.45 -80.91 -7.92
N ALA A 341 -47.25 -81.27 -8.39
CA ALA A 341 -46.42 -80.43 -9.25
C ALA A 341 -47.14 -80.01 -10.54
N LYS A 342 -47.97 -80.89 -11.13
CA LYS A 342 -48.77 -80.56 -12.32
C LYS A 342 -49.83 -79.50 -12.03
N TYR A 343 -50.51 -79.57 -10.89
CA TYR A 343 -51.52 -78.58 -10.51
C TYR A 343 -50.90 -77.24 -10.09
N ASN A 344 -49.73 -77.27 -9.44
CA ASN A 344 -49.05 -76.07 -8.96
C ASN A 344 -48.24 -75.34 -10.04
N LEU A 345 -47.92 -75.98 -11.17
CA LEU A 345 -47.08 -75.40 -12.22
C LEU A 345 -47.51 -74.00 -12.67
N GLN A 346 -48.79 -73.84 -13.05
CA GLN A 346 -49.31 -72.57 -13.55
C GLN A 346 -49.24 -71.48 -12.48
N ARG A 347 -49.66 -71.82 -11.25
CA ARG A 347 -49.60 -70.90 -10.12
C ARG A 347 -48.16 -70.46 -9.84
N CYS A 348 -47.20 -71.37 -9.82
CA CYS A 348 -45.78 -71.05 -9.64
C CYS A 348 -45.24 -70.16 -10.76
N GLU A 349 -45.62 -70.41 -12.02
CA GLU A 349 -45.21 -69.55 -13.13
C GLU A 349 -45.76 -68.13 -13.05
N GLU A 350 -47.03 -67.98 -12.66
CA GLU A 350 -47.67 -66.68 -12.45
C GLU A 350 -47.00 -65.93 -11.32
N THR A 351 -46.80 -66.57 -10.16
CA THR A 351 -46.12 -65.95 -9.01
C THR A 351 -44.69 -65.53 -9.35
N TRP A 352 -43.92 -66.38 -10.05
CA TRP A 352 -42.57 -65.99 -10.46
C TRP A 352 -42.60 -64.83 -11.45
N ARG A 353 -43.48 -64.83 -12.46
CA ARG A 353 -43.58 -63.71 -13.41
C ARG A 353 -43.92 -62.40 -12.70
N GLU A 354 -44.90 -62.41 -11.80
CA GLU A 354 -45.30 -61.23 -11.04
C GLU A 354 -44.16 -60.70 -10.17
N GLN A 355 -43.50 -61.57 -9.42
CA GLN A 355 -42.35 -61.21 -8.59
C GLN A 355 -41.18 -60.67 -9.42
N HIS A 356 -40.88 -61.28 -10.58
CA HIS A 356 -39.82 -60.81 -11.49
C HIS A 356 -40.13 -59.41 -12.03
N LEU A 357 -41.38 -59.17 -12.45
CA LEU A 357 -41.81 -57.85 -12.93
C LEU A 357 -41.82 -56.80 -11.81
N GLN A 358 -42.22 -57.17 -10.60
CA GLN A 358 -42.18 -56.29 -9.44
C GLN A 358 -40.73 -55.89 -9.10
N ARG A 359 -39.81 -56.86 -9.01
CA ARG A 359 -38.39 -56.59 -8.78
C ARG A 359 -37.79 -55.69 -9.86
N TYR A 360 -38.08 -55.98 -11.12
CA TYR A 360 -37.65 -55.15 -12.24
C TYR A 360 -38.15 -53.72 -12.12
N ALA A 361 -39.45 -53.52 -11.85
CA ALA A 361 -40.05 -52.20 -11.74
C ALA A 361 -39.46 -51.39 -10.57
N GLU A 362 -39.28 -52.03 -9.40
CA GLU A 362 -38.68 -51.41 -8.22
C GLU A 362 -37.23 -50.99 -8.47
N LEU A 363 -36.41 -51.89 -9.02
CA LEU A 363 -35.01 -51.62 -9.31
C LEU A 363 -34.83 -50.60 -10.44
N SER A 364 -35.61 -50.72 -11.52
CA SER A 364 -35.57 -49.75 -12.62
C SER A 364 -35.94 -48.35 -12.13
N LYS A 365 -36.96 -48.24 -11.27
CA LYS A 365 -37.34 -46.97 -10.65
C LYS A 365 -36.21 -46.41 -9.78
N LEU A 366 -35.57 -47.23 -8.96
CA LEU A 366 -34.45 -46.78 -8.13
C LEU A 366 -33.27 -46.30 -9.00
N ILE A 367 -32.87 -47.09 -10.00
CA ILE A 367 -31.78 -46.71 -10.92
C ILE A 367 -32.10 -45.40 -11.66
N GLU A 368 -33.34 -45.22 -12.13
CA GLU A 368 -33.75 -43.97 -12.79
C GLU A 368 -33.73 -42.77 -11.86
N GLN A 369 -34.19 -42.92 -10.61
CA GLN A 369 -34.11 -41.86 -9.61
C GLN A 369 -32.67 -41.48 -9.29
N GLU A 370 -31.79 -42.47 -9.15
CA GLU A 370 -30.36 -42.24 -8.91
C GLU A 370 -29.69 -41.58 -10.11
N LYS A 371 -30.03 -41.96 -11.35
CA LYS A 371 -29.56 -41.26 -12.56
C LYS A 371 -29.98 -39.80 -12.58
N VAL A 372 -31.22 -39.49 -12.19
CA VAL A 372 -31.70 -38.10 -12.10
C VAL A 372 -30.97 -37.34 -10.99
N ALA A 373 -30.80 -37.95 -9.82
CA ALA A 373 -30.08 -37.33 -8.69
C ALA A 373 -28.61 -37.04 -9.03
N MET A 374 -27.89 -38.04 -9.56
CA MET A 374 -26.50 -37.91 -10.00
C MET A 374 -26.36 -36.96 -11.19
N GLY A 375 -27.33 -36.96 -12.11
CA GLY A 375 -27.40 -35.99 -13.21
C GLY A 375 -27.58 -34.55 -12.71
N GLY A 376 -28.38 -34.35 -11.66
CA GLY A 376 -28.51 -33.06 -10.98
C GLY A 376 -27.20 -32.59 -10.36
N LEU A 377 -26.52 -33.45 -9.60
CA LEU A 377 -25.20 -33.15 -9.01
C LEU A 377 -24.14 -32.82 -10.08
N LEU A 378 -24.15 -33.55 -11.21
CA LEU A 378 -23.28 -33.27 -12.34
C LEU A 378 -23.57 -31.89 -12.96
N GLN A 379 -24.84 -31.52 -13.13
CA GLN A 379 -25.22 -30.20 -13.65
C GLN A 379 -24.81 -29.08 -12.69
N GLU A 380 -24.99 -29.27 -11.39
CA GLU A 380 -24.54 -28.33 -10.37
C GLU A 380 -23.02 -28.15 -10.42
N ASN A 381 -22.26 -29.25 -10.49
CA ASN A 381 -20.81 -29.18 -10.64
C ASN A 381 -20.39 -28.42 -11.90
N VAL A 382 -21.00 -28.70 -13.06
CA VAL A 382 -20.73 -27.97 -14.31
C VAL A 382 -21.04 -26.48 -14.16
N SER A 383 -22.13 -26.12 -13.48
CA SER A 383 -22.48 -24.71 -13.22
C SER A 383 -21.45 -24.03 -12.31
N GLN A 384 -20.93 -24.73 -11.30
CA GLN A 384 -19.85 -24.24 -10.44
C GLN A 384 -18.54 -24.05 -11.23
N GLN A 385 -18.20 -24.96 -12.14
CA GLN A 385 -17.05 -24.80 -13.02
C GLN A 385 -17.16 -23.54 -13.89
N GLN A 386 -18.35 -23.26 -14.44
CA GLN A 386 -18.60 -22.03 -15.22
C GLN A 386 -18.38 -20.78 -14.36
N ALA A 387 -18.93 -20.76 -13.14
CA ALA A 387 -18.72 -19.66 -12.20
C ALA A 387 -17.23 -19.46 -11.85
N VAL A 388 -16.47 -20.54 -11.64
CA VAL A 388 -15.02 -20.48 -11.39
C VAL A 388 -14.28 -19.91 -12.60
N VAL A 389 -14.67 -20.26 -13.83
CA VAL A 389 -14.09 -19.69 -15.05
C VAL A 389 -14.37 -18.18 -15.12
N GLU A 390 -15.60 -17.73 -14.86
CA GLU A 390 -15.95 -16.31 -14.81
C GLU A 390 -15.14 -15.54 -13.75
N LEU A 391 -14.96 -16.13 -12.57
CA LEU A 391 -14.15 -15.51 -11.53
C LEU A 391 -12.66 -15.43 -11.94
N ARG A 392 -12.14 -16.44 -12.64
CA ARG A 392 -10.77 -16.40 -13.16
C ARG A 392 -10.59 -15.32 -14.22
N THR A 393 -11.55 -15.13 -15.11
CA THR A 393 -11.49 -14.04 -16.10
C THR A 393 -11.56 -12.68 -15.41
N GLN A 394 -12.35 -12.53 -14.35
CA GLN A 394 -12.35 -11.31 -13.52
C GLN A 394 -10.98 -11.04 -12.88
N HIS A 395 -10.33 -12.04 -12.28
CA HIS A 395 -8.99 -11.86 -11.71
C HIS A 395 -7.92 -11.57 -12.77
N LEU A 396 -7.99 -12.21 -13.95
CA LEU A 396 -7.08 -11.93 -15.06
C LEU A 396 -7.25 -10.49 -15.57
N THR A 397 -8.49 -10.04 -15.78
CA THR A 397 -8.76 -8.65 -16.18
C THR A 397 -8.33 -7.65 -15.11
N GLY A 398 -8.48 -7.97 -13.83
CA GLY A 398 -7.95 -7.16 -12.72
C GLY A 398 -6.42 -7.04 -12.76
N ILE A 399 -5.71 -8.14 -13.03
CA ILE A 399 -4.25 -8.14 -13.22
C ILE A 399 -3.85 -7.30 -14.44
N GLU A 400 -4.54 -7.46 -15.57
CA GLU A 400 -4.30 -6.67 -16.78
C GLU A 400 -4.51 -5.17 -16.56
N GLN A 401 -5.55 -4.78 -15.81
CA GLN A 401 -5.79 -3.39 -15.44
C GLN A 401 -4.68 -2.85 -14.52
N ALA A 402 -4.26 -3.62 -13.52
CA ALA A 402 -3.14 -3.24 -12.66
C ALA A 402 -1.82 -3.12 -13.43
N ASN A 403 -1.56 -4.01 -14.40
CA ASN A 403 -0.40 -3.92 -15.29
C ASN A 403 -0.44 -2.65 -16.14
N LYS A 404 -1.59 -2.33 -16.74
CA LYS A 404 -1.75 -1.07 -17.50
C LYS A 404 -1.51 0.16 -16.63
N GLN A 405 -1.99 0.15 -15.38
CA GLN A 405 -1.73 1.23 -14.43
C GLN A 405 -0.24 1.32 -14.09
N LEU A 406 0.44 0.19 -13.86
CA LEU A 406 1.89 0.18 -13.64
C LEU A 406 2.69 0.69 -14.85
N GLU A 407 2.27 0.34 -16.06
CA GLU A 407 2.88 0.84 -17.30
C GLU A 407 2.71 2.37 -17.39
N GLN A 408 1.50 2.88 -17.17
CA GLN A 408 1.23 4.33 -17.11
C GLN A 408 2.08 5.04 -16.05
N PHE A 409 2.22 4.46 -14.84
CA PHE A 409 3.08 5.01 -13.80
C PHE A 409 4.58 5.01 -14.17
N ASN A 410 5.02 4.05 -14.99
CA ASN A 410 6.39 4.01 -15.47
C ASN A 410 6.62 4.99 -16.63
N GLU A 411 5.65 5.17 -17.52
CA GLU A 411 5.70 6.13 -18.63
C GLU A 411 5.60 7.59 -18.15
N GLU A 412 4.85 7.86 -17.09
CA GLU A 412 4.76 9.19 -16.45
C GLU A 412 6.05 9.60 -15.70
N GLN A 413 7.09 8.77 -15.69
CA GLN A 413 8.41 9.23 -15.27
C GLN A 413 8.91 10.29 -16.28
N PRO A 414 9.10 11.55 -15.87
CA PRO A 414 9.84 12.47 -16.71
C PRO A 414 11.26 11.93 -16.80
N GLU A 415 11.68 11.54 -18.01
CA GLU A 415 13.09 11.51 -18.39
C GLU A 415 13.66 12.89 -18.05
N ILE A 416 14.29 13.01 -16.89
CA ILE A 416 15.21 14.11 -16.63
C ILE A 416 16.33 13.88 -17.65
N PRO A 417 16.54 14.77 -18.64
CA PRO A 417 17.54 14.55 -19.66
C PRO A 417 18.89 14.51 -18.94
N ALA A 418 19.50 13.32 -18.95
CA ALA A 418 20.91 13.20 -18.65
C ALA A 418 21.66 14.14 -19.60
N PRO A 419 22.50 15.06 -19.12
CA PRO A 419 23.34 15.83 -20.02
C PRO A 419 24.29 14.85 -20.70
N SER A 420 24.03 14.60 -21.99
CA SER A 420 24.84 13.80 -22.87
C SER A 420 26.22 14.44 -22.98
N VAL A 421 27.19 13.85 -22.29
CA VAL A 421 28.62 14.10 -22.50
C VAL A 421 29.01 13.40 -23.80
N ALA A 422 28.61 13.96 -24.92
CA ALA A 422 28.96 13.48 -26.25
C ALA A 422 28.96 14.65 -27.21
N ASP A 423 29.86 15.60 -26.98
CA ASP A 423 30.38 16.50 -28.01
C ASP A 423 31.51 17.30 -27.38
N LEU A 424 32.75 16.80 -27.57
CA LEU A 424 33.97 17.58 -27.83
C LEU A 424 35.20 16.65 -27.77
N LYS A 425 35.98 16.68 -28.87
CA LYS A 425 37.31 16.10 -29.18
C LYS A 425 37.27 14.77 -29.94
N GLU A 426 37.28 14.85 -31.27
CA GLU A 426 38.47 14.95 -32.17
C GLU A 426 39.16 13.58 -32.28
N THR A 427 38.89 12.81 -33.34
CA THR A 427 39.66 12.74 -34.60
C THR A 427 41.14 12.42 -34.43
N GLU A 428 41.58 11.38 -35.17
CA GLU A 428 42.89 10.70 -35.19
C GLU A 428 42.97 9.57 -34.15
N SER A 429 43.12 8.28 -34.48
CA SER A 429 43.73 7.63 -35.63
C SER A 429 43.17 6.21 -35.82
N GLN A 430 43.28 5.71 -37.05
CA GLN A 430 42.86 4.39 -37.52
C GLN A 430 43.64 3.24 -36.85
N SER A 431 42.96 2.15 -36.45
CA SER A 431 43.22 0.77 -36.91
C SER A 431 42.49 -0.32 -36.08
N ALA A 432 41.66 -1.08 -36.80
CA ALA A 432 41.34 -2.52 -36.68
C ALA A 432 41.18 -3.20 -35.30
N ILE A 433 39.91 -3.38 -34.92
CA ILE A 433 39.17 -4.65 -34.66
C ILE A 433 39.88 -5.78 -33.89
N SER A 434 39.20 -6.09 -32.78
CA SER A 434 39.50 -6.99 -31.67
C SER A 434 39.42 -8.49 -31.93
N GLU A 435 40.20 -9.22 -31.13
CA GLU A 435 40.04 -10.64 -30.79
C GLU A 435 38.93 -10.90 -29.75
N GLU A 436 38.47 -12.15 -29.85
CA GLU A 436 37.77 -13.08 -28.97
C GLU A 436 37.66 -12.85 -27.44
N ASP A 437 36.54 -13.38 -26.93
CA ASP A 437 36.33 -14.12 -25.68
C ASP A 437 36.81 -13.56 -24.33
N ALA A 438 35.84 -13.22 -23.47
CA ALA A 438 36.07 -13.15 -22.03
C ALA A 438 34.85 -13.65 -21.22
N LEU A 439 35.05 -14.81 -20.59
CA LEU A 439 34.36 -15.26 -19.37
C LEU A 439 35.34 -15.15 -18.17
N PRO A 440 34.87 -15.22 -16.91
CA PRO A 440 35.03 -14.16 -15.93
C PRO A 440 35.91 -14.55 -14.73
N LYS A 441 36.19 -13.60 -13.82
CA LYS A 441 36.48 -13.86 -12.39
C LYS A 441 36.28 -12.59 -11.55
N VAL A 442 35.28 -12.59 -10.67
CA VAL A 442 35.37 -12.79 -9.19
C VAL A 442 36.13 -11.64 -8.50
N SER A 443 35.38 -10.69 -7.90
CA SER A 443 35.92 -9.76 -6.90
C SER A 443 35.64 -10.27 -5.49
N ASN A 444 36.73 -10.41 -4.75
CA ASN A 444 36.74 -10.62 -3.31
C ASN A 444 36.41 -9.30 -2.60
N SER A 445 35.69 -9.48 -1.50
CA SER A 445 35.30 -8.47 -0.54
C SER A 445 36.38 -8.23 0.53
N PHE A 446 36.28 -7.04 1.14
CA PHE A 446 36.93 -6.56 2.37
C PHE A 446 38.40 -6.09 2.33
N SER A 447 38.56 -4.77 2.42
CA SER A 447 39.29 -4.15 3.54
C SER A 447 39.07 -2.63 3.60
N ASN A 448 38.47 -2.18 4.72
CA ASN A 448 38.83 -0.97 5.49
C ASN A 448 38.80 0.41 4.81
N LEU A 449 38.65 1.51 5.53
CA LEU A 449 38.04 1.95 6.78
C LEU A 449 38.31 3.47 6.74
N ASN A 450 37.42 4.30 7.29
CA ASN A 450 37.64 5.74 7.44
C ASN A 450 39.07 6.07 7.91
N LEU A 451 39.79 6.92 7.17
CA LEU A 451 40.79 7.84 7.70
C LEU A 451 41.00 8.99 6.69
N ASP A 452 41.38 10.15 7.22
CA ASP A 452 41.80 11.39 6.56
C ASP A 452 40.74 12.46 6.26
N VAL A 453 40.27 12.97 7.40
CA VAL A 453 40.10 14.38 7.75
C VAL A 453 41.21 15.27 7.15
N TRP A 454 40.80 16.29 6.40
CA TRP A 454 41.44 17.60 6.25
C TRP A 454 42.92 17.63 5.84
N GLN A 455 43.16 17.97 4.58
CA GLN A 455 44.31 18.81 4.21
C GLN A 455 44.04 19.51 2.87
N ASP A 456 44.20 20.84 2.92
CA ASP A 456 44.72 21.69 1.86
C ASP A 456 43.79 22.16 0.72
N MET A 457 43.03 23.21 1.03
CA MET A 457 42.73 24.32 0.10
C MET A 457 43.78 25.42 0.35
N PRO A 458 44.44 26.00 -0.68
CA PRO A 458 43.96 27.22 -1.37
C PRO A 458 44.54 27.34 -2.83
N PRO A 459 44.50 28.48 -3.57
CA PRO A 459 43.91 29.80 -3.31
C PRO A 459 43.02 30.38 -4.43
N THR A 460 42.24 31.39 -4.05
CA THR A 460 41.61 32.39 -4.92
C THR A 460 42.62 33.47 -5.36
N ARG A 461 42.47 33.99 -6.59
CA ARG A 461 42.83 35.35 -7.08
C ARG A 461 42.28 35.50 -8.51
N SER A 462 41.24 36.34 -8.71
CA SER A 462 41.30 37.73 -9.21
C SER A 462 41.88 37.80 -10.64
N GLU A 463 41.31 38.44 -11.67
CA GLU A 463 40.64 39.75 -11.83
C GLU A 463 39.77 39.69 -13.11
N ILE A 464 38.51 40.16 -13.07
CA ILE A 464 38.00 41.39 -13.73
C ILE A 464 38.39 41.52 -15.22
N ASP A 465 37.39 41.39 -16.10
CA ASP A 465 37.22 42.42 -17.13
C ASP A 465 35.76 42.62 -17.55
N SER A 466 35.47 43.87 -17.89
CA SER A 466 34.13 44.45 -18.04
C SER A 466 33.72 44.51 -19.52
N GLN A 467 32.42 44.41 -19.83
CA GLN A 467 31.63 45.45 -20.56
C GLN A 467 30.38 44.90 -21.32
N ARG A 468 29.24 45.56 -21.04
CA ARG A 468 28.14 46.03 -21.95
C ARG A 468 27.37 44.99 -22.80
N LEU A 469 26.08 45.09 -23.13
CA LEU A 469 24.90 45.93 -22.87
C LEU A 469 23.76 45.17 -23.58
N THR A 470 22.53 45.10 -23.04
CA THR A 470 21.30 45.63 -23.66
C THR A 470 20.01 45.25 -22.90
N LYS A 471 19.14 46.26 -22.85
CA LYS A 471 17.76 46.43 -22.37
C LYS A 471 16.81 45.30 -22.84
N THR A 472 15.71 44.96 -22.15
CA THR A 472 14.47 45.76 -22.04
C THR A 472 13.64 45.46 -20.78
N ARG A 473 13.07 46.52 -20.20
CA ARG A 473 12.17 46.55 -19.03
C ARG A 473 10.82 47.05 -19.54
N SER A 474 9.74 46.28 -19.35
CA SER A 474 8.38 46.66 -19.73
C SER A 474 7.77 47.62 -18.69
N LEU A 475 7.27 48.77 -19.17
CA LEU A 475 6.52 49.77 -18.43
C LEU A 475 5.02 49.40 -18.44
N ASN A 476 4.39 49.33 -17.27
CA ASN A 476 2.92 49.36 -17.17
C ASN A 476 2.45 50.82 -17.17
N VAL A 477 1.51 51.11 -18.07
CA VAL A 477 0.86 52.41 -18.28
C VAL A 477 -0.35 52.52 -17.35
N VAL A 478 -0.48 53.64 -16.62
CA VAL A 478 -1.61 53.96 -15.75
C VAL A 478 -2.70 54.65 -16.59
N THR A 479 -3.93 54.14 -16.55
CA THR A 479 -5.12 54.73 -17.23
C THR A 479 -5.99 55.52 -16.24
N ALA A 480 -6.85 56.41 -16.74
CA ALA A 480 -7.66 57.33 -15.95
C ALA A 480 -8.60 56.66 -14.91
N GLU A 481 -8.87 55.36 -15.03
CA GLU A 481 -9.73 54.58 -14.13
C GLU A 481 -8.96 53.95 -12.94
N THR A 482 -7.62 53.94 -12.95
CA THR A 482 -6.77 53.38 -11.87
C THR A 482 -5.99 54.44 -11.09
N ALA A 483 -6.27 55.73 -11.33
CA ALA A 483 -5.60 56.84 -10.65
C ALA A 483 -6.19 57.09 -9.24
N ALA A 484 -5.62 56.47 -8.21
CA ALA A 484 -5.86 56.88 -6.83
C ALA A 484 -4.95 58.07 -6.45
N PRO A 485 -5.46 59.17 -5.86
CA PRO A 485 -4.62 60.30 -5.48
C PRO A 485 -3.73 59.94 -4.28
N PRO A 486 -2.43 60.31 -4.29
CA PRO A 486 -1.53 60.06 -3.17
C PRO A 486 -1.93 60.92 -1.96
N LYS A 487 -2.23 60.28 -0.84
CA LYS A 487 -2.51 60.94 0.44
C LYS A 487 -1.22 61.49 1.06
N PHE A 488 -0.79 62.67 0.65
CA PHE A 488 0.23 63.43 1.39
C PHE A 488 -0.41 64.09 2.62
N ALA A 489 -0.01 63.64 3.81
CA ALA A 489 -0.29 64.31 5.07
C ALA A 489 0.42 65.68 5.08
N ARG A 490 -0.36 66.76 4.96
CA ARG A 490 0.13 68.14 5.08
C ARG A 490 0.47 68.44 6.54
N LYS A 491 1.77 68.42 6.90
CA LYS A 491 2.27 69.22 8.02
C LYS A 491 2.24 70.69 7.60
N ARG A 492 1.35 71.49 8.22
CA ARG A 492 1.42 72.95 8.14
C ARG A 492 2.57 73.41 9.04
N VAL A 493 3.60 73.95 8.42
CA VAL A 493 4.62 74.76 9.08
C VAL A 493 4.07 76.20 9.07
N ALA A 494 3.81 76.75 10.26
CA ALA A 494 3.63 78.19 10.41
C ALA A 494 5.04 78.80 10.58
N TRP A 495 5.44 79.61 9.61
CA TRP A 495 6.48 80.60 9.79
C TRP A 495 5.78 81.89 10.23
N THR A 496 6.25 82.45 11.36
CA THR A 496 6.02 83.79 11.96
C THR A 496 4.70 84.48 11.70
#